data_AF-A0A2A2RMK1-F1
#
_entry.id   AF-A0A2A2RMK1-F1
#
_cell.length_a   1.000
_cell.length_b   1.000
_cell.length_c   1.000
_cell.angle_alpha   90.00
_cell.angle_beta   90.00
_cell.angle_gamma   90.00
#
_symmetry.space_group_name_H-M   'P 1'
#
loop_
_entity.id
_entity.type
_entity.pdbx_description
1 polymer ?
#
loop_
_entity_poly.entity_id
_entity_poly.type
_entity_poly.pdbx_seq_one_letter_code
_entity_poly.pdbx_strand_id
1 'polypeptide(L)'
;MSASSLRCLVLGRDPSGESHSLLTLLEPSEGLVRCLIRTHRGKGTTLPDLFDEGEVSLERAKDGGTRFARDYRLLTRRAGLARDHRTLERACRLAGMLRKNPPPPESAEVCYRIALETFDAMAARPRADCAYFKSLWLILKDGGWGVHEQWFTRLGARQAHAAAILGQPLDAQTTDEETVAALSTDLERWSAGEAHFVLP
;
A
#
# COMPACT_ATOMS: atom_id res chain seq x y z
N MET A 1 31.29 7.19 0.83
CA MET A 1 30.08 6.81 0.06
C MET A 1 28.92 7.60 0.65
N SER A 2 28.33 8.54 -0.09
CA SER A 2 27.14 9.23 0.39
C SER A 2 26.03 8.21 0.57
N ALA A 3 25.49 8.09 1.78
CA ALA A 3 24.26 7.33 2.01
C ALA A 3 23.13 8.09 1.29
N SER A 4 22.69 7.59 0.15
CA SER A 4 21.50 8.14 -0.52
C SER A 4 20.28 7.82 0.35
N SER A 5 19.49 8.84 0.67
CA SER A 5 18.18 8.68 1.30
C SER A 5 17.16 8.28 0.25
N LEU A 6 16.32 7.29 0.58
CA LEU A 6 15.21 6.83 -0.25
C LEU A 6 13.90 7.30 0.35
N ARG A 7 13.07 7.99 -0.45
CA ARG A 7 11.68 8.30 -0.06
C ARG A 7 10.84 7.05 -0.20
N CYS A 8 10.06 6.72 0.82
CA CYS A 8 9.36 5.45 0.88
C CYS A 8 8.07 5.51 1.70
N LEU A 9 7.22 4.51 1.48
CA LEU A 9 6.00 4.24 2.22
C LEU A 9 6.20 2.96 3.04
N VAL A 10 5.95 3.03 4.34
CA VAL A 10 6.08 1.87 5.24
C VAL A 10 4.85 0.96 5.10
N LEU A 11 5.03 -0.22 4.51
CA LEU A 11 3.97 -1.21 4.35
C LEU A 11 3.95 -2.26 5.46
N GLY A 12 5.09 -2.50 6.10
CA GLY A 12 5.23 -3.53 7.13
C GLY A 12 6.34 -3.23 8.10
N ARG A 13 6.13 -3.63 9.36
CA ARG A 13 7.13 -3.59 10.42
C ARG A 13 6.98 -4.85 11.27
N ASP A 14 7.87 -5.80 11.08
CA ASP A 14 7.85 -7.09 11.78
C ASP A 14 9.03 -7.16 12.77
N PRO A 15 8.87 -7.75 13.96
CA PRO A 15 10.01 -8.01 14.86
C PRO A 15 11.08 -8.86 14.17
N SER A 16 12.36 -8.54 14.37
CA SER A 16 13.48 -9.30 13.81
C SER A 16 14.65 -9.36 14.79
N GLY A 17 14.80 -10.51 15.44
CA GLY A 17 15.73 -10.66 16.56
C GLY A 17 15.35 -9.79 17.76
N GLU A 18 16.30 -9.59 18.68
CA GLU A 18 16.01 -8.92 19.97
C GLU A 18 16.01 -7.38 19.88
N SER A 19 16.75 -6.82 18.91
CA SER A 19 17.03 -5.37 18.86
C SER A 19 16.62 -4.70 17.55
N HIS A 20 16.03 -5.44 16.59
CA HIS A 20 15.65 -4.88 15.30
C HIS A 20 14.19 -5.16 14.95
N SER A 21 13.66 -4.31 14.07
CA SER A 21 12.45 -4.56 13.29
C SER A 21 12.84 -4.67 11.82
N LEU A 22 12.25 -5.62 11.10
CA LEU A 22 12.28 -5.67 9.64
C LEU A 22 11.23 -4.71 9.10
N LEU A 23 11.66 -3.70 8.37
CA LEU A 23 10.79 -2.83 7.60
C LEU A 23 10.60 -3.40 6.20
N THR A 24 9.35 -3.39 5.74
CA THR A 24 8.99 -3.56 4.34
C THR A 24 8.50 -2.23 3.80
N LEU A 25 9.21 -1.69 2.83
CA LEU A 25 9.03 -0.35 2.29
C LEU A 25 8.66 -0.43 0.81
N LEU A 26 7.76 0.44 0.37
CA LEU A 26 7.55 0.69 -1.05
C LEU A 26 8.30 1.96 -1.44
N GLU A 27 9.23 1.85 -2.37
CA GLU A 27 10.08 2.92 -2.89
C GLU A 27 9.81 3.04 -4.41
N PRO A 28 9.68 4.27 -4.95
CA PRO A 28 9.19 4.48 -6.31
C PRO A 28 10.11 3.95 -7.43
N SER A 29 11.39 3.67 -7.16
CA SER A 29 12.36 3.25 -8.19
C SER A 29 12.64 1.74 -8.18
N GLU A 30 12.82 1.16 -6.99
CA GLU A 30 13.16 -0.25 -6.74
C GLU A 30 11.92 -1.10 -6.44
N GLY A 31 10.77 -0.49 -6.18
CA GLY A 31 9.58 -1.19 -5.70
C GLY A 31 9.73 -1.59 -4.25
N LEU A 32 9.67 -2.88 -3.94
CA LEU A 32 9.68 -3.35 -2.56
C LEU A 32 11.10 -3.45 -1.98
N VAL A 33 11.42 -2.60 -1.02
CA VAL A 33 12.70 -2.56 -0.31
C VAL A 33 12.53 -3.12 1.11
N ARG A 34 13.47 -3.98 1.54
CA ARG A 34 13.50 -4.51 2.91
C ARG A 34 14.78 -4.06 3.62
N CYS A 35 14.64 -3.61 4.86
CA CYS A 35 15.78 -3.23 5.69
C CYS A 35 15.52 -3.46 7.18
N LEU A 36 16.58 -3.72 7.94
CA LEU A 36 16.53 -3.79 9.39
C LEU A 36 16.71 -2.40 10.01
N ILE A 37 15.85 -2.04 10.96
CA ILE A 37 16.01 -0.84 11.78
C ILE A 37 16.09 -1.24 13.25
N ARG A 38 16.93 -0.56 14.05
CA ARG A 38 16.98 -0.80 15.50
C ARG A 38 15.65 -0.40 16.15
N THR A 39 15.14 -1.27 17.03
CA THR A 39 13.88 -1.07 17.77
C THR A 39 14.01 0.02 18.82
N HIS A 40 15.18 0.14 19.43
CA HIS A 40 15.49 1.20 20.39
C HIS A 40 16.55 2.14 19.81
N ARG A 41 16.23 3.42 19.78
CA ARG A 41 17.12 4.50 19.37
C ARG A 41 17.17 5.57 20.47
N GLY A 42 18.19 6.44 20.42
CA GLY A 42 18.39 7.50 21.40
C GLY A 42 17.19 8.44 21.54
N LYS A 43 17.14 9.21 22.62
CA LYS A 43 16.03 10.15 22.86
C LYS A 43 15.83 11.10 21.66
N GLY A 44 14.59 11.23 21.20
CA GLY A 44 14.20 12.16 20.12
C GLY A 44 14.17 11.57 18.71
N THR A 45 14.50 10.29 18.51
CA THR A 45 14.38 9.65 17.19
C THR A 45 12.96 9.16 16.92
N THR A 46 12.37 9.57 15.80
CA THR A 46 11.08 9.03 15.34
C THR A 46 11.27 7.62 14.78
N LEU A 47 10.51 6.67 15.32
CA LEU A 47 10.45 5.33 14.73
C LEU A 47 9.43 5.32 13.57
N PRO A 48 9.75 4.66 12.45
CA PRO A 48 8.77 4.37 11.42
C PRO A 48 7.65 3.50 11.97
N ASP A 49 6.45 3.82 11.53
CA ASP A 49 5.21 3.13 11.83
C ASP A 49 4.49 2.76 10.52
N LEU A 50 3.49 1.88 10.61
CA LEU A 50 2.72 1.48 9.45
C LEU A 50 2.08 2.69 8.77
N PHE A 51 2.11 2.66 7.43
CA PHE A 51 1.53 3.66 6.52
C PHE A 51 2.21 5.02 6.55
N ASP A 52 3.33 5.18 7.25
CA ASP A 52 4.09 6.42 7.17
C ASP A 52 4.72 6.60 5.80
N GLU A 53 4.77 7.85 5.37
CA GLU A 53 5.73 8.27 4.37
C GLU A 53 6.97 8.84 5.06
N GLY A 54 8.15 8.42 4.62
CA GLY A 54 9.41 8.89 5.17
C GLY A 54 10.58 8.79 4.20
N GLU A 55 11.71 9.30 4.63
CA GLU A 55 13.01 9.11 3.98
C GLU A 55 13.87 8.19 4.84
N VAL A 56 14.46 7.15 4.23
CA VAL A 56 15.34 6.21 4.91
C VAL A 56 16.73 6.24 4.27
N SER A 57 17.77 6.39 5.09
CA SER A 57 19.15 6.21 4.65
C SER A 57 19.58 4.77 4.89
N LEU A 58 19.99 4.06 3.84
CA LEU A 58 20.37 2.65 3.92
C LEU A 58 21.90 2.47 3.90
N GLU A 59 22.38 1.54 4.71
CA GLU A 59 23.73 1.01 4.66
C GLU A 59 23.67 -0.49 4.35
N ARG A 60 24.57 -0.98 3.50
CA ARG A 60 24.69 -2.42 3.23
C ARG A 60 25.67 -3.05 4.21
N ALA A 61 25.33 -4.24 4.68
CA ALA A 61 26.28 -5.09 5.40
C ALA A 61 27.50 -5.42 4.53
N LYS A 62 28.61 -5.77 5.17
CA LYS A 62 29.87 -6.11 4.48
C LYS A 62 29.75 -7.33 3.57
N ASP A 63 28.80 -8.22 3.85
CA ASP A 63 28.44 -9.38 3.04
C ASP A 63 27.47 -9.06 1.89
N GLY A 64 27.01 -7.81 1.77
CA GLY A 64 26.16 -7.30 0.71
C GLY A 64 24.68 -7.70 0.77
N GLY A 65 24.31 -8.66 1.63
CA GLY A 65 22.97 -9.25 1.64
C GLY A 65 21.92 -8.44 2.41
N THR A 66 22.32 -7.88 3.56
CA THR A 66 21.39 -7.18 4.46
C THR A 66 21.51 -5.67 4.34
N ARG A 67 20.37 -4.97 4.23
CA ARG A 67 20.31 -3.50 4.31
C ARG A 67 19.88 -3.07 5.72
N PHE A 68 20.60 -2.11 6.29
CA PHE A 68 20.29 -1.51 7.58
C PHE A 68 19.87 -0.07 7.40
N ALA A 69 18.75 0.31 8.01
CA ALA A 69 18.33 1.70 8.10
C ALA A 69 19.22 2.44 9.11
N ARG A 70 20.06 3.35 8.61
CA ARG A 70 20.90 4.23 9.42
C ARG A 70 20.07 5.34 10.05
N ASP A 71 19.25 6.00 9.26
CA ASP A 71 18.36 7.07 9.71
C ASP A 71 16.98 6.97 9.07
N TYR A 72 15.98 7.53 9.75
CA TYR A 72 14.60 7.61 9.27
C TYR A 72 14.03 9.00 9.59
N ARG A 73 13.66 9.73 8.54
CA ARG A 73 12.95 11.01 8.65
C ARG A 73 11.50 10.81 8.28
N LEU A 74 10.60 11.00 9.24
CA LEU A 74 9.16 11.03 8.99
C LEU A 74 8.82 12.25 8.12
N LEU A 75 8.11 12.03 7.01
CA LEU A 75 7.53 13.09 6.18
C LEU A 75 6.06 13.28 6.50
N THR A 76 5.30 12.19 6.53
CA THR A 76 3.85 12.23 6.73
C THR A 76 3.42 11.08 7.63
N ARG A 77 2.73 11.39 8.74
CA ARG A 77 2.03 10.41 9.57
C ARG A 77 0.53 10.50 9.37
N ARG A 78 -0.08 9.36 9.05
CA ARG A 78 -1.51 9.26 8.71
C ARG A 78 -2.34 8.81 9.90
N ALA A 79 -2.34 9.60 10.98
CA ALA A 79 -3.07 9.26 12.22
C ALA A 79 -4.58 9.00 11.99
N GLY A 80 -5.16 9.61 10.96
CA GLY A 80 -6.56 9.39 10.57
C GLY A 80 -6.88 7.95 10.12
N LEU A 81 -5.89 7.12 9.75
CA LEU A 81 -6.13 5.72 9.43
C LEU A 81 -6.60 4.90 10.64
N ALA A 82 -6.20 5.30 11.84
CA ALA A 82 -6.57 4.64 13.09
C ALA A 82 -7.85 5.22 13.73
N ARG A 83 -8.55 6.12 13.03
CA ARG A 83 -9.77 6.77 13.57
C ARG A 83 -10.90 5.77 13.83
N ASP A 84 -10.96 4.70 13.05
CA ASP A 84 -11.96 3.64 13.16
C ASP A 84 -11.40 2.31 12.64
N HIS A 85 -11.96 1.21 13.13
CA HIS A 85 -11.49 -0.13 12.83
C HIS A 85 -11.57 -0.48 11.34
N ARG A 86 -12.62 -0.05 10.63
CA ARG A 86 -12.86 -0.41 9.23
C ARG A 86 -11.84 0.27 8.31
N THR A 87 -11.54 1.54 8.57
CA THR A 87 -10.50 2.28 7.86
C THR A 87 -9.14 1.61 8.07
N LEU A 88 -8.79 1.26 9.31
CA LEU A 88 -7.54 0.57 9.62
C LEU A 88 -7.46 -0.82 8.96
N GLU A 89 -8.54 -1.60 8.99
CA GLU A 89 -8.62 -2.91 8.36
C GLU A 89 -8.36 -2.80 6.85
N ARG A 90 -8.99 -1.83 6.15
CA ARG A 90 -8.79 -1.61 4.72
C ARG A 90 -7.36 -1.16 4.40
N ALA A 91 -6.76 -0.31 5.24
CA ALA A 91 -5.36 0.10 5.11
C ALA A 91 -4.40 -1.09 5.27
N CYS A 92 -4.61 -1.91 6.31
CA CYS A 92 -3.85 -3.14 6.53
C CYS A 92 -3.99 -4.12 5.36
N ARG A 93 -5.20 -4.30 4.82
CA ARG A 93 -5.47 -5.18 3.69
C ARG A 93 -4.72 -4.73 2.43
N LEU A 94 -4.73 -3.42 2.12
CA LEU A 94 -3.97 -2.87 1.00
C LEU A 94 -2.46 -3.05 1.18
N ALA A 95 -1.93 -2.71 2.36
CA ALA A 95 -0.51 -2.89 2.63
C ALA A 95 -0.10 -4.38 2.54
N GLY A 96 -0.93 -5.29 3.05
CA GLY A 96 -0.74 -6.73 2.92
C GLY A 96 -0.71 -7.20 1.47
N MET A 97 -1.65 -6.73 0.64
CA MET A 97 -1.65 -7.00 -0.80
C MET A 97 -0.35 -6.53 -1.47
N LEU A 98 0.07 -5.29 -1.24
CA LEU A 98 1.29 -4.74 -1.85
C LEU A 98 2.56 -5.46 -1.40
N ARG A 99 2.63 -5.89 -0.12
CA ARG A 99 3.78 -6.65 0.41
C ARG A 99 3.93 -8.02 -0.24
N LYS A 100 2.81 -8.69 -0.52
CA LYS A 100 2.79 -10.02 -1.11
C LYS A 100 2.92 -9.99 -2.63
N ASN A 101 2.57 -8.86 -3.27
CA ASN A 101 2.56 -8.67 -4.71
C ASN A 101 3.42 -7.46 -5.08
N PRO A 102 4.75 -7.53 -4.91
CA PRO A 102 5.63 -6.40 -5.16
C PRO A 102 5.55 -5.96 -6.62
N PRO A 103 5.39 -4.66 -6.90
CA PRO A 103 5.42 -4.17 -8.27
C PRO A 103 6.83 -4.37 -8.87
N PRO A 104 6.94 -4.76 -10.15
CA PRO A 104 8.23 -4.68 -10.84
C PRO A 104 8.68 -3.21 -10.97
N PRO A 105 9.99 -2.93 -11.11
CA PRO A 105 10.55 -1.57 -11.09
C PRO A 105 9.84 -0.57 -12.03
N GLU A 106 9.47 -1.00 -13.23
CA GLU A 106 8.77 -0.18 -14.23
C GLU A 106 7.38 0.31 -13.80
N SER A 107 6.76 -0.35 -12.81
CA SER A 107 5.45 -0.01 -12.26
C SER A 107 5.52 0.50 -10.82
N ALA A 108 6.72 0.49 -10.22
CA ALA A 108 6.93 0.84 -8.82
C ALA A 108 6.50 2.27 -8.50
N GLU A 109 6.83 3.23 -9.37
CA GLU A 109 6.47 4.64 -9.17
C GLU A 109 4.95 4.85 -9.16
N VAL A 110 4.25 4.24 -10.12
CA VAL A 110 2.79 4.32 -10.23
C VAL A 110 2.12 3.64 -9.03
N CYS A 111 2.59 2.45 -8.66
CA CYS A 111 2.10 1.73 -7.49
C CYS A 111 2.34 2.53 -6.19
N TYR A 112 3.51 3.14 -6.04
CA TYR A 112 3.84 4.03 -4.93
C TYR A 112 2.86 5.20 -4.83
N ARG A 113 2.63 5.91 -5.95
CA ARG A 113 1.69 7.04 -6.01
C ARG A 113 0.27 6.60 -5.62
N ILE A 114 -0.25 5.54 -6.22
CA ILE A 114 -1.61 5.04 -5.94
C ILE A 114 -1.74 4.67 -4.46
N ALA A 115 -0.76 3.96 -3.90
CA ALA A 115 -0.77 3.59 -2.49
C ALA A 115 -0.75 4.83 -1.58
N LEU A 116 0.12 5.80 -1.86
CA LEU A 116 0.25 7.04 -1.10
C LEU A 116 -1.06 7.82 -1.06
N GLU A 117 -1.63 8.10 -2.24
CA GLU A 117 -2.90 8.82 -2.40
C GLU A 117 -4.06 8.08 -1.74
N THR A 118 -4.06 6.74 -1.81
CA THR A 118 -5.10 5.92 -1.18
C THR A 118 -5.03 6.01 0.34
N PHE A 119 -3.84 5.90 0.93
CA PHE A 119 -3.69 6.04 2.39
C PHE A 119 -4.02 7.46 2.85
N ASP A 120 -3.64 8.50 2.10
CA ASP A 120 -4.03 9.89 2.38
C ASP A 120 -5.56 10.06 2.34
N ALA A 121 -6.21 9.51 1.31
CA ALA A 121 -7.65 9.57 1.15
C ALA A 121 -8.38 8.83 2.29
N MET A 122 -7.94 7.62 2.64
CA MET A 122 -8.47 6.85 3.76
C MET A 122 -8.30 7.60 5.09
N ALA A 123 -7.17 8.29 5.30
CA ALA A 123 -6.93 9.04 6.52
C ALA A 123 -7.83 10.28 6.63
N ALA A 124 -8.07 10.97 5.51
CA ALA A 124 -8.72 12.29 5.51
C ALA A 124 -10.23 12.25 5.22
N ARG A 125 -10.73 11.21 4.53
CA ARG A 125 -12.11 11.19 3.99
C ARG A 125 -12.88 9.95 4.44
N PRO A 126 -14.23 10.01 4.49
CA PRO A 126 -15.05 8.81 4.64
C PRO A 126 -14.90 7.86 3.44
N ARG A 127 -15.54 6.70 3.50
CA ARG A 127 -15.57 5.69 2.42
C ARG A 127 -14.22 5.06 2.07
N ALA A 128 -13.51 4.61 3.10
CA ALA A 128 -12.27 3.83 2.95
C ALA A 128 -12.48 2.52 2.15
N ASP A 129 -13.70 1.97 2.17
CA ASP A 129 -14.13 0.86 1.32
C ASP A 129 -14.03 1.19 -0.17
N CYS A 130 -14.54 2.36 -0.59
CA CYS A 130 -14.43 2.82 -1.98
C CYS A 130 -12.98 3.15 -2.35
N ALA A 131 -12.22 3.78 -1.44
CA ALA A 131 -10.80 4.07 -1.66
C ALA A 131 -9.99 2.78 -1.90
N TYR A 132 -10.25 1.75 -1.08
CA TYR A 132 -9.65 0.43 -1.23
C TYR A 132 -9.97 -0.18 -2.59
N PHE A 133 -11.25 -0.27 -2.94
CA PHE A 133 -11.69 -0.83 -4.22
C PHE A 133 -11.06 -0.12 -5.43
N LYS A 134 -11.04 1.22 -5.41
CA LYS A 134 -10.39 2.03 -6.45
C LYS A 134 -8.90 1.74 -6.56
N SER A 135 -8.20 1.61 -5.43
CA SER A 135 -6.77 1.34 -5.42
C SER A 135 -6.45 -0.01 -6.05
N LEU A 136 -7.22 -1.06 -5.75
CA LEU A 136 -7.06 -2.38 -6.38
C LEU A 136 -7.23 -2.28 -7.89
N TRP A 137 -8.30 -1.63 -8.34
CA TRP A 137 -8.56 -1.42 -9.76
C TRP A 137 -7.41 -0.68 -10.45
N LEU A 138 -6.93 0.41 -9.88
CA LEU A 138 -5.85 1.21 -10.47
C LEU A 138 -4.52 0.46 -10.49
N ILE A 139 -4.17 -0.27 -9.42
CA ILE A 139 -2.96 -1.09 -9.39
C ILE A 139 -3.00 -2.18 -10.48
N LEU A 140 -4.14 -2.83 -10.66
CA LEU A 140 -4.30 -3.86 -11.69
C LEU A 140 -4.25 -3.25 -13.09
N LYS A 141 -5.01 -2.17 -13.32
CA LYS A 141 -5.09 -1.49 -14.62
C LYS A 141 -3.74 -0.90 -15.03
N ASP A 142 -3.12 -0.11 -14.15
CA ASP A 142 -1.89 0.60 -14.46
C ASP A 142 -0.66 -0.32 -14.34
N GLY A 143 -0.80 -1.46 -13.66
CA GLY A 143 0.17 -2.57 -13.66
C GLY A 143 0.17 -3.40 -14.95
N GLY A 144 -0.68 -3.08 -15.93
CA GLY A 144 -0.74 -3.73 -17.23
C GLY A 144 -1.64 -4.97 -17.29
N TRP A 145 -2.40 -5.26 -16.23
CA TRP A 145 -3.37 -6.34 -16.26
C TRP A 145 -4.63 -5.90 -17.01
N GLY A 146 -5.18 -6.79 -17.84
CA GLY A 146 -6.41 -6.57 -18.61
C GLY A 146 -7.68 -6.55 -17.75
N VAL A 147 -7.64 -5.93 -16.56
CA VAL A 147 -8.74 -5.90 -15.59
C VAL A 147 -10.01 -5.27 -16.16
N HIS A 148 -9.86 -4.36 -17.11
CA HIS A 148 -11.00 -3.79 -17.80
C HIS A 148 -11.68 -4.81 -18.71
N GLU A 149 -10.92 -5.43 -19.61
CA GLU A 149 -11.43 -6.36 -20.62
C GLU A 149 -11.87 -7.69 -20.02
N GLN A 150 -11.25 -8.13 -18.93
CA GLN A 150 -11.40 -9.46 -18.37
C GLN A 150 -12.27 -9.52 -17.11
N TRP A 151 -12.36 -8.43 -16.34
CA TRP A 151 -13.18 -8.37 -15.14
C TRP A 151 -14.35 -7.39 -15.30
N PHE A 152 -14.09 -6.12 -15.61
CA PHE A 152 -15.11 -5.07 -15.60
C PHE A 152 -16.24 -5.33 -16.62
N THR A 153 -15.91 -5.72 -17.85
CA THR A 153 -16.90 -6.05 -18.90
C THR A 153 -17.75 -7.28 -18.57
N ARG A 154 -17.31 -8.15 -17.65
CA ARG A 154 -17.99 -9.38 -17.26
C ARG A 154 -18.91 -9.22 -16.05
N LEU A 155 -18.98 -8.01 -15.47
CA LEU A 155 -19.80 -7.74 -14.27
C LEU A 155 -21.32 -7.75 -14.53
N GLY A 156 -21.74 -7.66 -15.79
CA GLY A 156 -23.16 -7.57 -16.16
C GLY A 156 -23.84 -6.37 -15.48
N ALA A 157 -24.98 -6.59 -14.83
CA ALA A 157 -25.71 -5.52 -14.13
C ALA A 157 -24.89 -4.82 -13.03
N ARG A 158 -23.88 -5.50 -12.44
CA ARG A 158 -23.01 -4.91 -11.40
C ARG A 158 -22.02 -3.88 -11.96
N GLN A 159 -21.84 -3.82 -13.28
CA GLN A 159 -20.92 -2.89 -13.93
C GLN A 159 -21.29 -1.43 -13.65
N ALA A 160 -22.59 -1.11 -13.54
CA ALA A 160 -23.03 0.25 -13.22
C ALA A 160 -22.57 0.71 -11.83
N HIS A 161 -22.61 -0.19 -10.84
CA HIS A 161 -22.10 0.09 -9.49
C HIS A 161 -20.58 0.27 -9.49
N ALA A 162 -19.84 -0.62 -10.17
CA ALA A 162 -18.39 -0.47 -10.31
C ALA A 162 -18.02 0.85 -11.00
N ALA A 163 -18.71 1.20 -12.08
CA ALA A 163 -18.51 2.47 -12.79
C ALA A 163 -18.80 3.69 -11.91
N ALA A 164 -19.90 3.66 -11.14
CA ALA A 164 -20.25 4.71 -10.20
C ALA A 164 -19.16 4.89 -9.14
N ILE A 165 -18.70 3.80 -8.52
CA ILE A 165 -17.62 3.86 -7.54
C ILE A 165 -16.37 4.44 -8.19
N LEU A 166 -15.87 3.86 -9.29
CA LEU A 166 -14.63 4.28 -9.93
C LEU A 166 -14.68 5.76 -10.39
N GLY A 167 -15.80 6.20 -10.96
CA GLY A 167 -15.96 7.52 -11.56
C GLY A 167 -16.27 8.67 -10.59
N GLN A 168 -16.84 8.41 -9.41
CA GLN A 168 -17.23 9.47 -8.46
C GLN A 168 -16.14 9.77 -7.42
N PRO A 169 -15.92 11.03 -7.02
CA PRO A 169 -15.11 11.37 -5.84
C PRO A 169 -15.60 10.65 -4.57
N LEU A 170 -14.70 10.37 -3.61
CA LEU A 170 -15.06 9.63 -2.38
C LEU A 170 -16.19 10.30 -1.58
N ASP A 171 -16.19 11.64 -1.52
CA ASP A 171 -17.18 12.42 -0.79
C ASP A 171 -18.56 12.42 -1.48
N ALA A 172 -18.63 12.00 -2.74
CA ALA A 172 -19.87 11.88 -3.51
C ALA A 172 -20.39 10.43 -3.59
N GLN A 173 -19.72 9.47 -2.92
CA GLN A 173 -20.07 8.05 -3.01
C GLN A 173 -21.37 7.74 -2.28
N THR A 174 -22.35 7.24 -3.02
CA THR A 174 -23.65 6.81 -2.49
C THR A 174 -23.90 5.31 -2.57
N THR A 175 -23.02 4.55 -3.25
CA THR A 175 -23.14 3.09 -3.32
C THR A 175 -23.00 2.51 -1.91
N ASP A 176 -23.85 1.57 -1.51
CA ASP A 176 -23.81 1.01 -0.17
C ASP A 176 -22.54 0.17 0.07
N GLU A 177 -22.12 0.01 1.33
CA GLU A 177 -20.89 -0.70 1.69
C GLU A 177 -20.93 -2.19 1.33
N GLU A 178 -22.10 -2.82 1.32
CA GLU A 178 -22.24 -4.25 0.98
C GLU A 178 -21.95 -4.49 -0.50
N THR A 179 -22.49 -3.65 -1.38
CA THR A 179 -22.18 -3.66 -2.81
C THR A 179 -20.69 -3.41 -3.06
N VAL A 180 -20.06 -2.46 -2.36
CA VAL A 180 -18.62 -2.20 -2.49
C VAL A 180 -17.80 -3.40 -2.02
N ALA A 181 -18.18 -4.02 -0.90
CA ALA A 181 -17.51 -5.20 -0.36
C ALA A 181 -17.62 -6.40 -1.31
N ALA A 182 -18.80 -6.63 -1.91
CA ALA A 182 -19.02 -7.69 -2.88
C ALA A 182 -18.16 -7.49 -4.13
N LEU A 183 -18.11 -6.26 -4.67
CA LEU A 183 -17.26 -5.92 -5.82
C LEU A 183 -15.76 -6.03 -5.49
N SER A 184 -15.35 -5.62 -4.29
CA SER A 184 -13.95 -5.75 -3.84
C SER A 184 -13.54 -7.21 -3.75
N THR A 185 -14.39 -8.05 -3.14
CA THR A 185 -14.14 -9.50 -3.02
C THR A 185 -14.08 -10.17 -4.40
N ASP A 186 -14.96 -9.78 -5.32
CA ASP A 186 -14.98 -10.29 -6.69
C ASP A 186 -13.70 -9.91 -7.45
N LEU A 187 -13.27 -8.64 -7.34
CA LEU A 187 -12.03 -8.15 -7.94
C LEU A 187 -10.78 -8.82 -7.35
N GLU A 188 -10.74 -9.02 -6.03
CA GLU A 188 -9.66 -9.75 -5.37
C GLU A 188 -9.57 -11.20 -5.88
N ARG A 189 -10.70 -11.90 -5.97
CA ARG A 189 -10.74 -13.28 -6.50
C ARG A 189 -10.26 -13.32 -7.95
N TRP A 190 -10.70 -12.38 -8.77
CA TRP A 190 -10.22 -12.26 -10.13
C TRP A 190 -8.71 -12.00 -10.18
N SER A 191 -8.19 -11.10 -9.34
CA SER A 191 -6.76 -10.81 -9.28
C SER A 191 -5.93 -12.02 -8.86
N ALA A 192 -6.45 -12.86 -7.96
CA ALA A 192 -5.78 -14.09 -7.55
C ALA A 192 -5.78 -15.15 -8.65
N GLY A 193 -6.89 -15.27 -9.39
CA GLY A 193 -7.05 -16.25 -10.47
C GLY A 193 -6.27 -15.90 -11.73
N GLU A 194 -6.40 -14.65 -12.21
CA GLU A 194 -5.94 -14.23 -13.53
C GLU A 194 -4.64 -13.40 -13.47
N ALA A 195 -4.44 -12.61 -12.41
CA ALA A 195 -3.22 -11.82 -12.20
C ALA A 195 -2.24 -12.48 -11.22
N HIS A 196 -2.58 -13.66 -10.70
CA HIS A 196 -1.79 -14.44 -9.73
C HIS A 196 -1.43 -13.67 -8.45
N PHE A 197 -2.25 -12.71 -8.06
CA PHE A 197 -2.06 -11.97 -6.82
C PHE A 197 -2.28 -12.88 -5.60
N VAL A 198 -1.37 -12.83 -4.64
CA VAL A 198 -1.51 -13.51 -3.35
C VAL A 198 -2.29 -12.60 -2.40
N LEU A 199 -3.48 -13.04 -1.99
CA LEU A 199 -4.32 -12.30 -1.05
C LEU A 199 -3.73 -12.31 0.38
N PRO A 200 -3.90 -11.22 1.18
CA PRO A 200 -3.40 -11.09 2.54
C PRO A 200 -3.98 -12.13 3.50
#